data_AF-A0A929SSF2-F1
#
_entry.id   AF-A0A929SSF2-F1
#
_cell.length_a   1.000
_cell.length_b   1.000
_cell.length_c   1.000
_cell.angle_alpha   90.00
_cell.angle_beta   90.00
_cell.angle_gamma   90.00
#
_symmetry.space_group_name_H-M   'P 1'
#
loop_
_entity.id
_entity.type
_entity.pdbx_description
1 polymer ?
#
loop_
_entity_poly.entity_id
_entity_poly.type
_entity_poly.pdbx_seq_one_letter_code
_entity_poly.pdbx_strand_id
1 'polypeptide(L)'
;MKYGQYGLKQTYLREIEEDYNKEMEDTFDYIDNIKKRVYENLKLQRKDIQTLRNIITKNVDILENLEDIHSEEELLKLIISNNISKNIKGKNAEEIEDIIIKATEYILNNTYVLSNEESDENFNESKVEDEIRGVLNKKDFTIIENLKKIYTNIYMIEKQKQDIDNFKNISPYILYIIYNILKEKIEFEDMQKLYYDIELSCVTLFAKMQYYGIYLDKEELFKAGQVFEERKQELQKNIEKYSEEEININSVQQIGVLLFEKLGLPIIRKTKTGYSTDVDTLKKLEDKHEIISYILEYREISKLISTYVDGLIYEINEKTNRIHSNFNQTVTATGRISSTEPNMQNIPARKEEGKIIRKCFKAEKGNVFVSADYSQIELRVLADMSR
;
A
#
# COMPACT_ATOMS: atom_id res chain seq x y z
N MET A 1 -39.62 31.94 7.77
CA MET A 1 -39.45 30.46 7.79
C MET A 1 -38.24 30.06 6.94
N LYS A 2 -37.02 30.01 7.47
CA LYS A 2 -35.84 29.47 6.76
C LYS A 2 -34.80 28.87 7.73
N TYR A 3 -35.28 28.11 8.73
CA TYR A 3 -34.43 27.34 9.67
C TYR A 3 -34.43 25.83 9.40
N GLY A 4 -35.04 25.36 8.30
CA GLY A 4 -35.25 23.92 8.04
C GLY A 4 -34.22 23.20 7.16
N GLN A 5 -33.31 23.91 6.48
CA GLN A 5 -32.41 23.27 5.50
C GLN A 5 -31.00 22.93 6.03
N TYR A 6 -30.60 23.44 7.20
CA TYR A 6 -29.31 23.09 7.82
C TYR A 6 -29.36 21.79 8.65
N GLY A 7 -30.55 21.43 9.18
CA GLY A 7 -30.76 20.15 9.87
C GLY A 7 -30.61 18.97 8.91
N LEU A 8 -31.30 19.00 7.77
CA LEU A 8 -31.30 17.90 6.79
C LEU A 8 -29.91 17.54 6.25
N LYS A 9 -28.99 18.49 6.11
CA LYS A 9 -27.62 18.22 5.59
C LYS A 9 -26.69 17.62 6.65
N GLN A 10 -26.84 18.02 7.92
CA GLN A 10 -26.13 17.39 9.04
C GLN A 10 -26.73 16.04 9.41
N THR A 11 -28.05 15.87 9.32
CA THR A 11 -28.71 14.58 9.50
C THR A 11 -28.30 13.60 8.41
N TYR A 12 -28.25 14.02 7.14
CA TYR A 12 -27.82 13.15 6.04
C TYR A 12 -26.33 12.76 6.12
N LEU A 13 -25.45 13.69 6.55
CA LEU A 13 -24.04 13.36 6.81
C LEU A 13 -23.89 12.43 8.03
N ARG A 14 -24.71 12.61 9.08
CA ARG A 14 -24.76 11.69 10.22
C ARG A 14 -25.34 10.33 9.85
N GLU A 15 -26.36 10.26 9.01
CA GLU A 15 -26.94 9.00 8.52
C GLU A 15 -25.94 8.26 7.64
N ILE A 16 -25.18 8.97 6.78
CA ILE A 16 -24.07 8.37 6.01
C ILE A 16 -22.91 7.94 6.93
N GLU A 17 -22.55 8.76 7.94
CA GLU A 17 -21.54 8.37 8.95
C GLU A 17 -22.02 7.20 9.79
N GLU A 18 -23.30 7.11 10.17
CA GLU A 18 -23.88 6.02 10.95
C GLU A 18 -24.00 4.75 10.11
N ASP A 19 -24.49 4.81 8.88
CA ASP A 19 -24.56 3.67 7.96
C ASP A 19 -23.18 3.14 7.60
N TYR A 20 -22.18 4.01 7.42
CA TYR A 20 -20.82 3.59 7.07
C TYR A 20 -19.99 3.14 8.28
N ASN A 21 -20.16 3.78 9.45
CA ASN A 21 -19.62 3.25 10.71
C ASN A 21 -20.23 1.89 11.00
N LYS A 22 -21.52 1.72 10.73
CA LYS A 22 -22.20 0.43 10.83
C LYS A 22 -21.68 -0.56 9.79
N GLU A 23 -21.45 -0.21 8.53
CA GLU A 23 -20.82 -1.11 7.54
C GLU A 23 -19.39 -1.51 7.93
N MET A 24 -18.59 -0.59 8.47
CA MET A 24 -17.24 -0.90 8.96
C MET A 24 -17.28 -1.74 10.24
N GLU A 25 -18.14 -1.40 11.20
CA GLU A 25 -18.35 -2.14 12.44
C GLU A 25 -18.89 -3.54 12.11
N ASP A 26 -19.85 -3.66 11.19
CA ASP A 26 -20.35 -4.91 10.63
C ASP A 26 -19.22 -5.69 9.94
N THR A 27 -18.30 -5.04 9.23
CA THR A 27 -17.13 -5.70 8.60
C THR A 27 -16.14 -6.23 9.63
N PHE A 28 -15.81 -5.44 10.66
CA PHE A 28 -14.89 -5.84 11.72
C PHE A 28 -15.52 -6.90 12.63
N ASP A 29 -16.79 -6.76 12.99
CA ASP A 29 -17.57 -7.77 13.70
C ASP A 29 -17.71 -9.03 12.85
N TYR A 30 -17.85 -8.92 11.54
CA TYR A 30 -17.85 -10.05 10.62
C TYR A 30 -16.49 -10.77 10.62
N ILE A 31 -15.38 -10.03 10.54
CA ILE A 31 -14.02 -10.59 10.63
C ILE A 31 -13.79 -11.25 11.99
N ASP A 32 -14.20 -10.62 13.09
CA ASP A 32 -14.01 -11.17 14.44
C ASP A 32 -14.96 -12.35 14.71
N ASN A 33 -16.16 -12.35 14.14
CA ASN A 33 -17.04 -13.52 14.10
C ASN A 33 -16.42 -14.65 13.28
N ILE A 34 -15.78 -14.38 12.14
CA ILE A 34 -15.00 -15.38 11.39
C ILE A 34 -13.88 -15.92 12.28
N LYS A 35 -13.03 -15.06 12.86
CA LYS A 35 -11.93 -15.49 13.74
C LYS A 35 -12.43 -16.39 14.88
N LYS A 36 -13.48 -15.96 15.59
CA LYS A 36 -14.05 -16.69 16.73
C LYS A 36 -14.65 -18.04 16.31
N ARG A 37 -15.42 -18.07 15.22
CA ARG A 37 -16.06 -19.29 14.72
C ARG A 37 -15.04 -20.27 14.16
N VAL A 38 -13.98 -19.79 13.52
CA VAL A 38 -12.92 -20.65 13.02
C VAL A 38 -12.11 -21.21 14.20
N TYR A 39 -11.84 -20.42 15.24
CA TYR A 39 -11.15 -20.88 16.46
C TYR A 39 -11.93 -21.96 17.23
N GLU A 40 -13.25 -21.82 17.34
CA GLU A 40 -14.13 -22.78 18.04
C GLU A 40 -14.32 -24.09 17.27
N ASN A 41 -14.30 -24.06 15.93
CA ASN A 41 -14.63 -25.22 15.10
C ASN A 41 -13.42 -26.03 14.62
N LEU A 42 -12.24 -25.42 14.52
CA LEU A 42 -11.10 -26.06 13.87
C LEU A 42 -10.46 -27.20 14.67
N LYS A 43 -10.58 -27.22 16.01
CA LYS A 43 -10.02 -28.26 16.91
C LYS A 43 -8.64 -28.80 16.45
N LEU A 44 -7.77 -27.91 15.95
CA LEU A 44 -6.51 -28.28 15.34
C LEU A 44 -5.60 -28.90 16.40
N GLN A 45 -5.04 -30.07 16.10
CA GLN A 45 -4.06 -30.68 16.97
C GLN A 45 -2.70 -30.00 16.77
N ARG A 46 -1.83 -30.05 17.77
CA ARG A 46 -0.46 -29.48 17.73
C ARG A 46 0.33 -29.85 16.46
N LYS A 47 0.08 -31.06 15.92
CA LYS A 47 0.70 -31.55 14.68
C LYS A 47 0.18 -30.86 13.40
N ASP A 48 -1.09 -30.47 13.38
CA ASP A 48 -1.72 -29.77 12.26
C ASP A 48 -1.17 -28.33 12.18
N ILE A 49 -1.02 -27.68 13.35
CA ILE A 49 -0.41 -26.35 13.50
C ILE A 49 1.07 -26.35 13.05
N GLN A 50 1.85 -27.34 13.48
CA GLN A 50 3.25 -27.44 13.09
C GLN A 50 3.43 -27.65 11.58
N THR A 51 2.51 -28.41 10.97
CA THR A 51 2.54 -28.67 9.52
C THR A 51 2.20 -27.41 8.75
N LEU A 52 1.18 -26.66 9.19
CA LEU A 52 0.87 -25.34 8.67
C LEU A 52 2.13 -24.49 8.72
N ARG A 53 2.71 -24.23 9.90
CA ARG A 53 3.90 -23.37 10.08
C ARG A 53 5.02 -23.65 9.08
N ASN A 54 5.30 -24.93 8.81
CA ASN A 54 6.33 -25.36 7.86
C ASN A 54 6.00 -25.04 6.40
N ILE A 55 4.75 -25.23 5.99
CA ILE A 55 4.27 -24.90 4.64
C ILE A 55 4.45 -23.41 4.38
N ILE A 56 4.18 -22.59 5.40
CA ILE A 56 4.08 -21.15 5.21
C ILE A 56 5.45 -20.50 5.17
N THR A 57 6.34 -20.94 6.05
CA THR A 57 7.73 -20.49 6.05
C THR A 57 8.37 -20.66 4.67
N LYS A 58 7.91 -21.66 3.90
CA LYS A 58 8.37 -21.93 2.54
C LYS A 58 7.62 -21.17 1.44
N ASN A 59 6.47 -20.58 1.74
CA ASN A 59 5.62 -19.89 0.75
C ASN A 59 5.40 -18.40 1.05
N VAL A 60 6.18 -17.79 1.96
CA VAL A 60 6.02 -16.37 2.32
C VAL A 60 5.99 -15.48 1.07
N ASP A 61 6.90 -15.70 0.12
CA ASP A 61 6.99 -14.93 -1.12
C ASP A 61 5.75 -15.09 -2.04
N ILE A 62 5.08 -16.25 -2.01
CA ILE A 62 3.80 -16.43 -2.73
C ILE A 62 2.70 -15.61 -2.04
N LEU A 63 2.68 -15.66 -0.71
CA LEU A 63 1.68 -14.97 0.11
C LEU A 63 1.84 -13.43 0.08
N GLU A 64 3.01 -12.93 -0.25
CA GLU A 64 3.25 -11.49 -0.46
C GLU A 64 2.61 -10.97 -1.77
N ASN A 65 2.24 -11.85 -2.70
CA ASN A 65 1.67 -11.51 -4.02
C ASN A 65 0.26 -12.10 -4.21
N LEU A 66 -0.55 -12.16 -3.14
CA LEU A 66 -1.90 -12.75 -3.19
C LEU A 66 -2.87 -12.03 -4.13
N GLU A 67 -2.65 -10.74 -4.41
CA GLU A 67 -3.47 -9.97 -5.34
C GLU A 67 -3.43 -10.52 -6.78
N ASP A 68 -2.34 -11.22 -7.13
CA ASP A 68 -2.13 -11.84 -8.44
C ASP A 68 -2.74 -13.25 -8.54
N ILE A 69 -3.32 -13.78 -7.45
CA ILE A 69 -3.89 -15.14 -7.41
C ILE A 69 -5.40 -15.06 -7.50
N HIS A 70 -5.96 -15.62 -8.57
CA HIS A 70 -7.37 -15.43 -8.93
C HIS A 70 -8.26 -16.61 -8.59
N SER A 71 -7.69 -17.73 -8.12
CA SER A 71 -8.46 -18.91 -7.69
C SER A 71 -7.79 -19.69 -6.55
N GLU A 72 -8.60 -20.46 -5.82
CA GLU A 72 -8.12 -21.38 -4.78
C GLU A 72 -7.28 -22.52 -5.36
N GLU A 73 -7.64 -22.98 -6.56
CA GLU A 73 -6.88 -23.97 -7.32
C GLU A 73 -5.47 -23.47 -7.65
N GLU A 74 -5.35 -22.23 -8.12
CA GLU A 74 -4.07 -21.59 -8.45
C GLU A 74 -3.18 -21.43 -7.21
N LEU A 75 -3.75 -21.00 -6.08
CA LEU A 75 -3.00 -20.93 -4.82
C LEU A 75 -2.49 -22.31 -4.38
N LEU A 76 -3.35 -23.34 -4.44
CA LEU A 76 -2.99 -24.69 -4.04
C LEU A 76 -1.87 -25.25 -4.91
N LYS A 77 -1.93 -25.04 -6.23
CA LYS A 77 -0.85 -25.45 -7.15
C LYS A 77 0.47 -24.81 -6.75
N LEU A 78 0.48 -23.51 -6.45
CA LEU A 78 1.67 -22.79 -5.99
C LEU A 78 2.20 -23.31 -4.65
N ILE A 79 1.31 -23.52 -3.67
CA ILE A 79 1.68 -24.06 -2.36
C ILE A 79 2.25 -25.47 -2.50
N ILE A 80 1.63 -26.34 -3.29
CA ILE A 80 2.08 -27.72 -3.52
C ILE A 80 3.45 -27.69 -4.19
N SER A 81 3.58 -26.92 -5.29
CA SER A 81 4.82 -26.78 -6.07
C SER A 81 6.01 -26.35 -5.20
N ASN A 82 5.80 -25.43 -4.26
CA ASN A 82 6.86 -24.98 -3.37
C ASN A 82 7.18 -25.94 -2.21
N ASN A 83 6.30 -26.89 -1.91
CA ASN A 83 6.44 -27.76 -0.74
C ASN A 83 6.85 -29.20 -1.07
N ILE A 84 6.62 -29.66 -2.30
CA ILE A 84 7.09 -30.97 -2.78
C ILE A 84 8.50 -30.88 -3.37
N SER A 85 9.19 -32.02 -3.47
CA SER A 85 10.50 -32.08 -4.09
C SER A 85 10.41 -31.91 -5.62
N LYS A 86 11.31 -31.10 -6.20
CA LYS A 86 11.36 -30.87 -7.66
C LYS A 86 11.86 -32.07 -8.48
N ASN A 87 12.48 -33.06 -7.83
CA ASN A 87 13.00 -34.26 -8.50
C ASN A 87 12.13 -35.47 -8.16
N ILE A 88 10.97 -35.53 -8.82
CA ILE A 88 9.98 -36.57 -8.60
C ILE A 88 10.30 -37.75 -9.51
N LYS A 89 10.96 -38.79 -9.01
CA LYS A 89 11.24 -40.08 -9.70
C LYS A 89 11.66 -39.97 -11.19
N GLY A 90 12.42 -38.95 -11.57
CA GLY A 90 12.88 -38.76 -12.96
C GLY A 90 11.82 -38.22 -13.94
N LYS A 91 10.73 -37.65 -13.44
CA LYS A 91 9.67 -36.99 -14.20
C LYS A 91 10.14 -35.65 -14.79
N ASN A 92 9.63 -35.31 -15.97
CA ASN A 92 9.87 -34.03 -16.62
C ASN A 92 8.92 -32.93 -16.07
N ALA A 93 9.08 -31.69 -16.54
CA ALA A 93 8.30 -30.55 -16.02
C ALA A 93 6.78 -30.69 -16.27
N GLU A 94 6.36 -31.17 -17.44
CA GLU A 94 4.94 -31.38 -17.76
C GLU A 94 4.32 -32.47 -16.88
N GLU A 95 5.07 -33.56 -16.63
CA GLU A 95 4.60 -34.63 -15.75
C GLU A 95 4.57 -34.21 -14.27
N ILE A 96 5.45 -33.30 -13.84
CA ILE A 96 5.41 -32.72 -12.50
C ILE A 96 4.18 -31.82 -12.35
N GLU A 97 3.87 -31.03 -13.38
CA GLU A 97 2.66 -30.20 -13.41
C GLU A 97 1.38 -31.06 -13.32
N ASP A 98 1.30 -32.17 -14.07
CA ASP A 98 0.20 -33.15 -13.99
C ASP A 98 0.04 -33.70 -12.56
N ILE A 99 1.15 -34.00 -11.87
CA ILE A 99 1.13 -34.48 -10.48
C ILE A 99 0.63 -33.38 -9.53
N ILE A 100 1.01 -32.12 -9.75
CA ILE A 100 0.55 -30.99 -8.94
C ILE A 100 -0.94 -30.76 -9.15
N ILE A 101 -1.42 -30.83 -10.40
CA ILE A 101 -2.86 -30.74 -10.74
C ILE A 101 -3.61 -31.87 -10.02
N LYS A 102 -3.18 -33.12 -10.18
CA LYS A 102 -3.81 -34.28 -9.52
C LYS A 102 -3.78 -34.21 -8.00
N ALA A 103 -2.71 -33.68 -7.40
CA ALA A 103 -2.63 -33.47 -5.97
C ALA A 103 -3.57 -32.35 -5.50
N THR A 104 -3.72 -31.30 -6.31
CA THR A 104 -4.67 -30.21 -6.08
C THR A 104 -6.10 -30.74 -6.15
N GLU A 105 -6.43 -31.48 -7.20
CA GLU A 105 -7.70 -32.20 -7.36
C GLU A 105 -7.92 -33.17 -6.20
N TYR A 106 -6.92 -33.93 -5.76
CA TYR A 106 -7.06 -34.84 -4.62
C TYR A 106 -7.39 -34.12 -3.30
N ILE A 107 -6.83 -32.92 -3.09
CA ILE A 107 -7.11 -32.06 -1.93
C ILE A 107 -8.52 -31.47 -2.04
N LEU A 108 -8.86 -30.92 -3.20
CA LEU A 108 -10.10 -30.21 -3.48
C LEU A 108 -11.29 -31.14 -3.69
N ASN A 109 -11.11 -32.34 -4.20
CA ASN A 109 -12.23 -33.22 -4.51
C ASN A 109 -12.96 -33.68 -3.22
N ASN A 110 -12.28 -33.70 -2.06
CA ASN A 110 -12.97 -33.92 -0.79
C ASN A 110 -13.81 -32.71 -0.35
N THR A 111 -13.53 -31.50 -0.89
CA THR A 111 -14.32 -30.29 -0.71
C THR A 111 -15.41 -30.14 -1.79
N TYR A 112 -15.21 -30.64 -3.02
CA TYR A 112 -16.20 -30.61 -4.11
C TYR A 112 -17.19 -31.80 -4.13
N VAL A 113 -16.78 -33.03 -3.76
CA VAL A 113 -17.66 -34.21 -3.66
C VAL A 113 -18.78 -34.03 -2.63
N LEU A 114 -18.62 -33.08 -1.71
CA LEU A 114 -19.62 -32.78 -0.70
C LEU A 114 -20.43 -31.50 -0.98
N SER A 115 -20.08 -30.70 -2.00
CA SER A 115 -20.73 -29.42 -2.34
C SER A 115 -21.82 -29.50 -3.41
N ASN A 116 -22.00 -30.64 -4.09
CA ASN A 116 -22.97 -30.83 -5.18
C ASN A 116 -22.86 -29.84 -6.36
N GLU A 117 -21.87 -28.95 -6.41
CA GLU A 117 -21.76 -27.98 -7.52
C GLU A 117 -20.79 -28.39 -8.61
N GLU A 118 -19.87 -29.34 -8.37
CA GLU A 118 -18.96 -29.82 -9.43
C GLU A 118 -18.27 -31.14 -9.03
N SER A 119 -19.00 -32.07 -8.39
CA SER A 119 -18.48 -33.43 -8.26
C SER A 119 -18.51 -34.09 -9.63
N ASP A 120 -17.37 -34.17 -10.31
CA ASP A 120 -17.25 -34.98 -11.51
C ASP A 120 -17.59 -36.42 -11.10
N GLU A 121 -18.77 -36.93 -11.51
CA GLU A 121 -19.26 -38.27 -11.11
C GLU A 121 -18.28 -39.39 -11.50
N ASN A 122 -17.27 -39.08 -12.31
CA ASN A 122 -16.20 -39.97 -12.74
C ASN A 122 -14.90 -39.85 -11.92
N PHE A 123 -14.77 -38.92 -10.96
CA PHE A 123 -13.54 -38.77 -10.19
C PHE A 123 -13.36 -39.92 -9.20
N ASN A 124 -12.36 -40.76 -9.45
CA ASN A 124 -12.00 -41.87 -8.58
C ASN A 124 -10.85 -41.46 -7.66
N GLU A 125 -11.21 -40.99 -6.46
CA GLU A 125 -10.27 -40.54 -5.43
C GLU A 125 -9.21 -41.58 -5.08
N SER A 126 -9.61 -42.85 -4.94
CA SER A 126 -8.67 -43.94 -4.64
C SER A 126 -7.65 -44.12 -5.76
N LYS A 127 -8.07 -43.96 -7.02
CA LYS A 127 -7.18 -44.05 -8.18
C LYS A 127 -6.19 -42.89 -8.20
N VAL A 128 -6.66 -41.66 -7.97
CA VAL A 128 -5.80 -40.47 -7.93
C VAL A 128 -4.82 -40.54 -6.75
N GLU A 129 -5.26 -40.99 -5.58
CA GLU A 129 -4.39 -41.26 -4.42
C GLU A 129 -3.27 -42.24 -4.77
N ASP A 130 -3.62 -43.37 -5.39
CA ASP A 130 -2.66 -44.40 -5.79
C ASP A 130 -1.65 -43.87 -6.81
N GLU A 131 -2.10 -43.02 -7.74
CA GLU A 131 -1.24 -42.36 -8.72
C GLU A 131 -0.24 -41.41 -8.07
N ILE A 132 -0.70 -40.48 -7.22
CA ILE A 132 0.20 -39.52 -6.56
C ILE A 132 1.10 -40.22 -5.53
N ARG A 133 0.61 -41.22 -4.79
CA ARG A 133 1.38 -42.00 -3.81
C ARG A 133 2.40 -42.92 -4.47
N GLY A 134 2.07 -43.41 -5.66
CA GLY A 134 2.97 -44.19 -6.51
C GLY A 134 4.16 -43.39 -7.01
N VAL A 135 4.09 -42.06 -6.99
CA VAL A 135 5.08 -41.17 -7.60
C VAL A 135 5.81 -40.30 -6.56
N LEU A 136 5.08 -39.71 -5.61
CA LEU A 136 5.63 -38.89 -4.54
C LEU A 136 6.41 -39.73 -3.52
N ASN A 137 7.43 -39.13 -2.92
CA ASN A 137 8.08 -39.74 -1.76
C ASN A 137 7.17 -39.63 -0.52
N LYS A 138 7.48 -40.41 0.52
CA LYS A 138 6.67 -40.44 1.76
C LYS A 138 6.51 -39.06 2.42
N LYS A 139 7.54 -38.21 2.36
CA LYS A 139 7.52 -36.87 2.97
C LYS A 139 6.60 -35.93 2.20
N ASP A 140 6.69 -35.91 0.88
CA ASP A 140 5.88 -35.06 0.01
C ASP A 140 4.41 -35.48 0.03
N PHE A 141 4.13 -36.79 -0.02
CA PHE A 141 2.77 -37.30 0.13
C PHE A 141 2.16 -36.96 1.50
N THR A 142 2.97 -36.95 2.57
CA THR A 142 2.50 -36.52 3.90
C THR A 142 2.11 -35.03 3.91
N ILE A 143 2.74 -34.18 3.11
CA ILE A 143 2.35 -32.77 2.97
C ILE A 143 0.97 -32.67 2.30
N ILE A 144 0.76 -33.42 1.20
CA ILE A 144 -0.52 -33.48 0.51
C ILE A 144 -1.63 -33.97 1.44
N GLU A 145 -1.39 -35.05 2.19
CA GLU A 145 -2.36 -35.61 3.15
C GLU A 145 -2.73 -34.61 4.25
N ASN A 146 -1.75 -33.86 4.77
CA ASN A 146 -2.02 -32.86 5.78
C ASN A 146 -2.78 -31.66 5.20
N LEU A 147 -2.43 -31.20 3.99
CA LEU A 147 -3.19 -30.17 3.28
C LEU A 147 -4.63 -30.62 3.04
N LYS A 148 -4.83 -31.83 2.52
CA LYS A 148 -6.15 -32.42 2.31
C LYS A 148 -6.96 -32.50 3.60
N LYS A 149 -6.36 -32.95 4.69
CA LYS A 149 -7.02 -33.01 6.00
C LYS A 149 -7.42 -31.62 6.50
N ILE A 150 -6.58 -30.62 6.32
CA ILE A 150 -6.86 -29.22 6.68
C ILE A 150 -8.05 -28.71 5.86
N TYR A 151 -8.00 -28.85 4.53
CA TYR A 151 -9.07 -28.44 3.62
C TYR A 151 -10.40 -29.16 3.90
N THR A 152 -10.36 -30.48 4.11
CA THR A 152 -11.56 -31.28 4.44
C THR A 152 -12.17 -30.84 5.77
N ASN A 153 -11.35 -30.60 6.80
CA ASN A 153 -11.85 -30.13 8.09
C ASN A 153 -12.48 -28.73 8.00
N ILE A 154 -11.85 -27.84 7.21
CA ILE A 154 -12.38 -26.49 6.94
C ILE A 154 -13.73 -26.59 6.23
N TYR A 155 -13.79 -27.36 5.16
CA TYR A 155 -15.00 -27.52 4.37
C TYR A 155 -16.17 -28.17 5.14
N MET A 156 -15.90 -29.16 5.99
CA MET A 156 -16.93 -29.79 6.83
C MET A 156 -17.56 -28.79 7.83
N ILE A 157 -16.87 -27.70 8.16
CA ILE A 157 -17.42 -26.59 8.96
C ILE A 157 -18.37 -25.73 8.13
N GLU A 158 -18.12 -25.56 6.82
CA GLU A 158 -18.93 -24.77 5.88
C GLU A 158 -20.27 -25.43 5.57
N LYS A 159 -20.25 -26.74 5.27
CA LYS A 159 -21.47 -27.50 4.93
C LYS A 159 -22.49 -27.51 6.07
N GLN A 160 -22.06 -27.32 7.31
CA GLN A 160 -22.95 -27.17 8.46
C GLN A 160 -23.73 -25.85 8.48
N LYS A 161 -23.48 -24.90 7.56
CA LYS A 161 -23.98 -23.52 7.67
C LYS A 161 -24.73 -22.93 6.47
N GLN A 162 -24.99 -23.67 5.39
CA GLN A 162 -25.90 -23.25 4.29
C GLN A 162 -25.65 -21.86 3.63
N ASP A 163 -24.50 -21.20 3.82
CA ASP A 163 -24.20 -19.87 3.27
C ASP A 163 -22.94 -19.92 2.38
N ILE A 164 -23.03 -20.64 1.25
CA ILE A 164 -21.91 -20.79 0.29
C ILE A 164 -21.92 -19.65 -0.76
N ASP A 165 -23.05 -18.98 -0.98
CA ASP A 165 -23.25 -18.10 -2.14
C ASP A 165 -22.48 -16.75 -2.14
N ASN A 166 -21.87 -16.34 -1.01
CA ASN A 166 -21.23 -15.01 -0.90
C ASN A 166 -19.70 -14.98 -1.13
N PHE A 167 -19.04 -16.10 -1.41
CA PHE A 167 -17.57 -16.22 -1.32
C PHE A 167 -16.83 -16.32 -2.67
N LYS A 168 -17.05 -15.37 -3.58
CA LYS A 168 -16.51 -15.51 -4.94
C LYS A 168 -15.04 -15.12 -5.19
N ASN A 169 -14.29 -14.44 -4.32
CA ASN A 169 -12.92 -13.99 -4.68
C ASN A 169 -11.94 -13.89 -3.49
N ILE A 170 -11.18 -14.97 -3.23
CA ILE A 170 -10.26 -15.20 -2.10
C ILE A 170 -11.00 -15.69 -0.84
N SER A 171 -10.89 -17.00 -0.64
CA SER A 171 -11.45 -17.77 0.46
C SER A 171 -11.00 -17.17 1.83
N PRO A 172 -11.92 -16.75 2.73
CA PRO A 172 -11.60 -16.26 4.09
C PRO A 172 -10.72 -17.21 4.90
N TYR A 173 -10.62 -18.46 4.46
CA TYR A 173 -9.79 -19.51 5.04
C TYR A 173 -8.31 -19.37 4.67
N ILE A 174 -8.00 -18.88 3.47
CA ILE A 174 -6.63 -18.50 3.09
C ILE A 174 -6.17 -17.36 4.01
N LEU A 175 -7.04 -16.35 4.20
CA LEU A 175 -6.78 -15.26 5.12
C LEU A 175 -6.63 -15.75 6.57
N TYR A 176 -7.44 -16.71 7.01
CA TYR A 176 -7.31 -17.32 8.34
C TYR A 176 -6.01 -18.11 8.49
N ILE A 177 -5.63 -18.89 7.48
CA ILE A 177 -4.36 -19.60 7.46
C ILE A 177 -3.26 -18.55 7.63
N ILE A 178 -3.17 -17.54 6.74
CA ILE A 178 -2.19 -16.42 6.77
C ILE A 178 -2.15 -15.72 8.12
N TYR A 179 -3.31 -15.43 8.69
CA TYR A 179 -3.42 -14.80 10.00
C TYR A 179 -2.72 -15.60 11.10
N ASN A 180 -2.97 -16.92 11.20
CA ASN A 180 -2.37 -17.71 12.28
C ASN A 180 -0.85 -17.81 12.15
N ILE A 181 -0.34 -17.76 10.92
CA ILE A 181 1.10 -17.84 10.64
C ILE A 181 1.79 -16.56 11.03
N LEU A 182 1.25 -15.44 10.54
CA LEU A 182 1.79 -14.13 10.83
C LEU A 182 1.70 -13.88 12.33
N LYS A 183 0.62 -14.30 12.99
CA LYS A 183 0.49 -14.27 14.45
C LYS A 183 1.62 -15.03 15.16
N GLU A 184 1.91 -16.27 14.76
CA GLU A 184 3.02 -17.04 15.35
C GLU A 184 4.39 -16.42 15.06
N LYS A 185 4.60 -15.85 13.87
CA LYS A 185 5.86 -15.17 13.52
C LYS A 185 6.05 -13.89 14.32
N ILE A 186 4.98 -13.08 14.45
CA ILE A 186 4.96 -11.87 15.29
C ILE A 186 5.28 -12.22 16.75
N GLU A 187 4.75 -13.33 17.27
CA GLU A 187 5.08 -13.82 18.61
C GLU A 187 6.54 -14.27 18.72
N PHE A 188 7.03 -15.02 17.73
CA PHE A 188 8.42 -15.49 17.70
C PHE A 188 9.45 -14.33 17.63
N GLU A 189 9.15 -13.27 16.90
CA GLU A 189 10.00 -12.08 16.75
C GLU A 189 9.80 -11.03 17.88
N ASP A 190 8.99 -11.34 18.91
CA ASP A 190 8.64 -10.43 20.01
C ASP A 190 8.01 -9.10 19.53
N MET A 191 7.28 -9.14 18.42
CA MET A 191 6.66 -7.97 17.77
C MET A 191 5.18 -7.79 18.12
N GLN A 192 4.62 -8.58 19.05
CA GLN A 192 3.18 -8.55 19.37
C GLN A 192 2.70 -7.15 19.78
N LYS A 193 3.43 -6.48 20.68
CA LYS A 193 3.08 -5.13 21.12
C LYS A 193 3.17 -4.12 20.00
N LEU A 194 4.22 -4.19 19.17
CA LEU A 194 4.35 -3.31 18.01
C LEU A 194 3.16 -3.49 17.06
N TYR A 195 2.84 -4.74 16.69
CA TYR A 195 1.76 -4.99 15.74
C TYR A 195 0.37 -4.65 16.31
N TYR A 196 0.00 -5.20 17.47
CA TYR A 196 -1.37 -5.05 17.98
C TYR A 196 -1.62 -3.69 18.65
N ASP A 197 -0.68 -3.22 19.48
CA ASP A 197 -0.90 -2.01 20.27
C ASP A 197 -0.59 -0.73 19.48
N ILE A 198 0.28 -0.81 18.47
CA ILE A 198 0.69 0.35 17.66
C ILE A 198 0.12 0.24 16.24
N GLU A 199 0.60 -0.70 15.42
CA GLU A 199 0.31 -0.70 13.98
C GLU A 199 -1.19 -0.90 13.70
N LEU A 200 -1.81 -1.92 14.28
CA LEU A 200 -3.22 -2.24 14.08
C LEU A 200 -4.14 -1.15 14.64
N SER A 201 -3.78 -0.59 15.80
CA SER A 201 -4.50 0.54 16.38
C SER A 201 -4.46 1.78 15.48
N CYS A 202 -3.34 2.02 14.81
CA CYS A 202 -3.19 3.14 13.87
C CYS A 202 -4.04 3.00 12.59
N VAL A 203 -4.42 1.78 12.18
CA VAL A 203 -5.24 1.57 10.97
C VAL A 203 -6.54 2.36 11.03
N THR A 204 -7.27 2.26 12.14
CA THR A 204 -8.55 2.99 12.31
C THR A 204 -8.35 4.50 12.39
N LEU A 205 -7.22 4.94 12.96
CA LEU A 205 -6.86 6.35 13.01
C LEU A 205 -6.59 6.91 11.60
N PHE A 206 -5.77 6.22 10.79
CA PHE A 206 -5.50 6.64 9.42
C PHE A 206 -6.77 6.61 8.58
N ALA A 207 -7.58 5.55 8.65
CA ALA A 207 -8.85 5.48 7.95
C ALA A 207 -9.74 6.71 8.25
N LYS A 208 -9.86 7.11 9.53
CA LYS A 208 -10.57 8.33 9.93
C LYS A 208 -9.92 9.60 9.36
N MET A 209 -8.60 9.72 9.42
CA MET A 209 -7.89 10.88 8.86
C MET A 209 -8.10 11.02 7.34
N GLN A 210 -8.05 9.92 6.59
CA GLN A 210 -8.32 9.88 5.15
C GLN A 210 -9.77 10.26 4.87
N TYR A 211 -10.71 9.67 5.61
CA TYR A 211 -12.15 9.93 5.46
C TYR A 211 -12.48 11.39 5.73
N TYR A 212 -12.02 11.95 6.85
CA TYR A 212 -12.26 13.35 7.17
C TYR A 212 -11.60 14.27 6.15
N GLY A 213 -10.38 13.94 5.70
CA GLY A 213 -9.61 14.79 4.79
C GLY A 213 -9.34 16.19 5.36
N ILE A 214 -8.83 17.09 4.52
CA ILE A 214 -8.54 18.47 4.91
C ILE A 214 -9.15 19.46 3.91
N TYR A 215 -9.78 20.52 4.44
CA TYR A 215 -10.35 21.56 3.59
C TYR A 215 -9.27 22.48 3.03
N LEU A 216 -9.40 22.77 1.74
CA LEU A 216 -8.52 23.64 0.97
C LEU A 216 -9.39 24.67 0.22
N ASP A 217 -9.08 25.95 0.42
CA ASP A 217 -9.75 27.04 -0.29
C ASP A 217 -9.21 27.14 -1.72
N LYS A 218 -10.00 26.63 -2.66
CA LYS A 218 -9.66 26.60 -4.10
C LYS A 218 -9.45 27.99 -4.69
N GLU A 219 -10.22 29.00 -4.25
CA GLU A 219 -10.12 30.35 -4.79
C GLU A 219 -8.83 31.05 -4.31
N GLU A 220 -8.50 30.90 -3.03
CA GLU A 220 -7.23 31.43 -2.51
C GLU A 220 -6.02 30.73 -3.12
N LEU A 221 -6.10 29.41 -3.34
CA LEU A 221 -5.01 28.68 -3.99
C LEU A 221 -4.83 29.12 -5.46
N PHE A 222 -5.93 29.35 -6.19
CA PHE A 222 -5.86 29.87 -7.55
C PHE A 222 -5.21 31.26 -7.61
N LYS A 223 -5.56 32.16 -6.69
CA LYS A 223 -4.94 33.49 -6.57
C LYS A 223 -3.45 33.40 -6.24
N ALA A 224 -3.05 32.47 -5.35
CA ALA A 224 -1.64 32.20 -5.07
C ALA A 224 -0.90 31.73 -6.33
N GLY A 225 -1.53 30.86 -7.13
CA GLY A 225 -1.01 30.41 -8.42
C GLY A 225 -0.72 31.55 -9.39
N GLN A 226 -1.61 32.55 -9.48
CA GLN A 226 -1.39 33.72 -10.35
C GLN A 226 -0.15 34.52 -9.94
N VAL A 227 0.04 34.77 -8.63
CA VAL A 227 1.22 35.46 -8.11
C VAL A 227 2.51 34.70 -8.43
N PHE A 228 2.48 33.37 -8.30
CA PHE A 228 3.62 32.52 -8.65
C PHE A 228 3.92 32.54 -10.15
N GLU A 229 2.91 32.52 -11.02
CA GLU A 229 3.12 32.56 -12.46
C GLU A 229 3.71 33.90 -12.92
N GLU A 230 3.27 35.03 -12.33
CA GLU A 230 3.86 36.35 -12.59
C GLU A 230 5.36 36.37 -12.23
N ARG A 231 5.71 35.87 -11.04
CA ARG A 231 7.11 35.78 -10.60
C ARG A 231 7.94 34.83 -11.46
N LYS A 232 7.37 33.69 -11.86
CA LYS A 232 8.01 32.73 -12.76
C LYS A 232 8.32 33.35 -14.12
N GLN A 233 7.40 34.14 -14.69
CA GLN A 233 7.62 34.86 -15.94
C GLN A 233 8.71 35.93 -15.82
N GLU A 234 8.77 36.65 -14.70
CA GLU A 234 9.85 37.62 -14.44
C GLU A 234 11.22 36.92 -14.40
N LEU A 235 11.33 35.82 -13.64
CA LEU A 235 12.55 35.02 -13.55
C LEU A 235 12.96 34.43 -14.90
N GLN A 236 11.99 33.96 -15.68
CA GLN A 236 12.24 33.46 -17.03
C GLN A 236 12.89 34.54 -17.91
N LYS A 237 12.31 35.74 -17.95
CA LYS A 237 12.87 36.87 -18.70
C LYS A 237 14.28 37.24 -18.22
N ASN A 238 14.55 37.13 -16.92
CA ASN A 238 15.87 37.40 -16.37
C ASN A 238 16.89 36.33 -16.79
N ILE A 239 16.51 35.06 -16.82
CA ILE A 239 17.37 33.96 -17.26
C ILE A 239 17.63 34.03 -18.78
N GLU A 240 16.60 34.34 -19.57
CA GLU A 240 16.68 34.45 -21.02
C GLU A 240 17.63 35.56 -21.48
N LYS A 241 17.87 36.62 -20.68
CA LYS A 241 18.89 37.64 -20.98
C LYS A 241 20.30 37.09 -21.15
N TYR A 242 20.60 35.91 -20.59
CA TYR A 242 21.90 35.27 -20.67
C TYR A 242 21.98 34.21 -21.78
N SER A 243 20.93 34.03 -22.58
CA SER A 243 20.88 33.10 -23.71
C SER A 243 20.43 33.81 -24.98
N GLU A 244 21.10 33.52 -26.10
CA GLU A 244 20.69 34.03 -27.41
C GLU A 244 19.51 33.23 -28.02
N GLU A 245 19.18 32.08 -27.43
CA GLU A 245 18.15 31.15 -27.88
C GLU A 245 17.13 30.92 -26.76
N GLU A 246 15.88 30.63 -27.13
CA GLU A 246 14.85 30.18 -26.18
C GLU A 246 15.32 28.91 -25.46
N ILE A 247 15.24 28.93 -24.12
CA ILE A 247 15.71 27.84 -23.27
C ILE A 247 14.56 27.29 -22.42
N ASN A 248 14.44 25.98 -22.39
CA ASN A 248 13.60 25.30 -21.42
C ASN A 248 14.36 25.20 -20.08
N ILE A 249 14.03 26.09 -19.14
CA ILE A 249 14.69 26.20 -17.84
C ILE A 249 14.51 24.96 -16.96
N ASN A 250 13.47 24.16 -17.21
CA ASN A 250 13.25 22.88 -16.55
C ASN A 250 14.11 21.75 -17.13
N SER A 251 14.72 21.93 -18.31
CA SER A 251 15.63 20.95 -18.90
C SER A 251 17.01 21.02 -18.27
N VAL A 252 17.39 19.96 -17.56
CA VAL A 252 18.72 19.80 -16.95
C VAL A 252 19.83 19.92 -17.99
N GLN A 253 19.62 19.36 -19.19
CA GLN A 253 20.62 19.37 -20.26
C GLN A 253 20.82 20.78 -20.83
N GLN A 254 19.72 21.49 -21.15
CA GLN A 254 19.83 22.84 -21.72
C GLN A 254 20.43 23.83 -20.72
N ILE A 255 20.01 23.77 -19.44
CA ILE A 255 20.63 24.57 -18.38
C ILE A 255 22.09 24.19 -18.17
N GLY A 256 22.45 22.90 -18.27
CA GLY A 256 23.85 22.47 -18.18
C GLY A 256 24.72 23.10 -19.27
N VAL A 257 24.27 23.07 -20.53
CA VAL A 257 24.98 23.70 -21.65
C VAL A 257 25.10 25.21 -21.45
N LEU A 258 24.01 25.88 -21.04
CA LEU A 258 24.03 27.32 -20.77
C LEU A 258 25.07 27.67 -19.69
N LEU A 259 25.03 27.00 -18.55
CA LEU A 259 25.89 27.33 -17.40
C LEU A 259 27.36 27.00 -17.64
N PHE A 260 27.64 25.82 -18.19
CA PHE A 260 29.01 25.29 -18.22
C PHE A 260 29.73 25.51 -19.55
N GLU A 261 28.99 25.60 -20.66
CA GLU A 261 29.59 25.78 -21.99
C GLU A 261 29.46 27.23 -22.47
N LYS A 262 28.25 27.82 -22.43
CA LYS A 262 28.04 29.21 -22.88
C LYS A 262 28.61 30.23 -21.87
N LEU A 263 28.31 30.08 -20.58
CA LEU A 263 28.77 30.98 -19.52
C LEU A 263 30.12 30.56 -18.89
N GLY A 264 30.62 29.37 -19.20
CA GLY A 264 31.94 28.90 -18.76
C GLY A 264 32.09 28.70 -17.25
N LEU A 265 31.01 28.43 -16.51
CA LEU A 265 31.07 28.22 -15.06
C LEU A 265 31.81 26.92 -14.69
N PRO A 266 32.39 26.84 -13.48
CA PRO A 266 33.07 25.63 -13.03
C PRO A 266 32.15 24.40 -12.94
N ILE A 267 32.58 23.28 -13.50
CA ILE A 267 31.84 22.01 -13.41
C ILE A 267 32.12 21.36 -12.06
N ILE A 268 31.10 21.27 -11.21
CA ILE A 268 31.21 20.62 -9.89
C ILE A 268 31.02 19.11 -9.98
N ARG A 269 30.05 18.65 -10.77
CA ARG A 269 29.67 17.23 -10.86
C ARG A 269 29.05 16.91 -12.22
N LYS A 270 29.34 15.72 -12.75
CA LYS A 270 28.67 15.12 -13.91
C LYS A 270 27.89 13.88 -13.51
N THR A 271 26.79 13.63 -14.19
CA THR A 271 26.00 12.39 -14.09
C THR A 271 26.23 11.54 -15.35
N LYS A 272 25.66 10.34 -15.41
CA LYS A 272 25.71 9.49 -16.60
C LYS A 272 25.12 10.17 -17.85
N THR A 273 24.23 11.14 -17.67
CA THR A 273 23.46 11.80 -18.74
C THR A 273 23.94 13.22 -19.06
N GLY A 274 24.95 13.76 -18.36
CA GLY A 274 25.50 15.09 -18.64
C GLY A 274 25.94 15.85 -17.40
N TYR A 275 25.82 17.18 -17.42
CA TYR A 275 26.16 18.03 -16.28
C TYR A 275 25.09 17.95 -15.19
N SER A 276 25.50 17.91 -13.92
CA SER A 276 24.59 18.01 -12.80
C SER A 276 24.15 19.46 -12.61
N THR A 277 22.84 19.72 -12.61
CA THR A 277 22.28 21.02 -12.25
C THR A 277 21.30 20.90 -11.07
N ASP A 278 21.49 19.90 -10.20
CA ASP A 278 20.66 19.77 -8.99
C ASP A 278 20.92 20.92 -7.99
N VAL A 279 20.03 21.03 -7.01
CA VAL A 279 20.05 22.12 -6.02
C VAL A 279 21.41 22.20 -5.30
N ASP A 280 21.98 21.06 -4.90
CA ASP A 280 23.26 21.02 -4.20
C ASP A 280 24.44 21.45 -5.08
N THR A 281 24.42 21.10 -6.38
CA THR A 281 25.43 21.56 -7.33
C THR A 281 25.30 23.06 -7.57
N LEU A 282 24.08 23.55 -7.82
CA LEU A 282 23.83 24.96 -8.10
C LEU A 282 24.16 25.84 -6.89
N LYS A 283 23.82 25.44 -5.67
CA LYS A 283 24.18 26.21 -4.45
C LYS A 283 25.69 26.43 -4.29
N LYS A 284 26.52 25.50 -4.75
CA LYS A 284 28.00 25.65 -4.73
C LYS A 284 28.52 26.65 -5.77
N LEU A 285 27.67 27.07 -6.69
CA LEU A 285 27.97 28.03 -7.77
C LEU A 285 27.25 29.36 -7.59
N GLU A 286 26.48 29.53 -6.52
CA GLU A 286 25.64 30.71 -6.29
C GLU A 286 26.48 31.99 -6.16
N ASP A 287 27.71 31.89 -5.65
CA ASP A 287 28.68 32.97 -5.55
C ASP A 287 29.38 33.29 -6.89
N LYS A 288 29.21 32.46 -7.93
CA LYS A 288 29.89 32.61 -9.22
C LYS A 288 29.11 33.43 -10.22
N HIS A 289 27.78 33.35 -10.18
CA HIS A 289 26.94 34.06 -11.16
C HIS A 289 25.49 34.20 -10.67
N GLU A 290 24.90 35.38 -10.83
CA GLU A 290 23.53 35.69 -10.37
C GLU A 290 22.44 34.80 -11.01
N ILE A 291 22.65 34.36 -12.26
CA ILE A 291 21.76 33.42 -12.97
C ILE A 291 21.45 32.16 -12.15
N ILE A 292 22.38 31.73 -11.29
CA ILE A 292 22.21 30.53 -10.47
C ILE A 292 21.07 30.72 -9.48
N SER A 293 21.00 31.87 -8.81
CA SER A 293 19.90 32.21 -7.91
C SER A 293 18.58 32.31 -8.67
N TYR A 294 18.56 32.92 -9.88
CA TYR A 294 17.35 32.96 -10.71
C TYR A 294 16.85 31.56 -11.11
N ILE A 295 17.74 30.64 -11.50
CA ILE A 295 17.39 29.27 -11.87
C ILE A 295 16.85 28.49 -10.67
N LEU A 296 17.51 28.62 -9.51
CA LEU A 296 17.07 27.97 -8.27
C LEU A 296 15.66 28.43 -7.88
N GLU A 297 15.42 29.73 -7.90
CA GLU A 297 14.12 30.32 -7.60
C GLU A 297 13.06 29.91 -8.63
N TYR A 298 13.39 29.95 -9.93
CA TYR A 298 12.47 29.55 -11.01
C TYR A 298 12.00 28.10 -10.85
N ARG A 299 12.91 27.17 -10.55
CA ARG A 299 12.57 25.76 -10.38
C ARG A 299 11.73 25.52 -9.13
N GLU A 300 12.00 26.26 -8.06
CA GLU A 300 11.20 26.20 -6.84
C GLU A 300 9.77 26.68 -7.10
N ILE A 301 9.61 27.85 -7.74
CA ILE A 301 8.30 28.40 -8.09
C ILE A 301 7.56 27.51 -9.10
N SER A 302 8.27 26.98 -10.11
CA SER A 302 7.68 26.02 -11.06
C SER A 302 7.16 24.76 -10.38
N LYS A 303 7.86 24.29 -9.33
CA LYS A 303 7.39 23.18 -8.49
C LYS A 303 6.19 23.58 -7.64
N LEU A 304 6.18 24.80 -7.06
CA LEU A 304 5.03 25.33 -6.33
C LEU A 304 3.76 25.31 -7.18
N ILE A 305 3.84 25.79 -8.42
CA ILE A 305 2.73 25.80 -9.36
C ILE A 305 2.30 24.37 -9.71
N SER A 306 3.19 23.60 -10.33
CA SER A 306 2.83 22.27 -10.87
C SER A 306 2.42 21.26 -9.79
N THR A 307 3.17 21.15 -8.70
CA THR A 307 2.95 20.12 -7.68
C THR A 307 1.87 20.55 -6.69
N TYR A 308 1.85 21.83 -6.29
CA TYR A 308 1.04 22.25 -5.15
C TYR A 308 -0.14 23.14 -5.52
N VAL A 309 -0.09 23.91 -6.60
CA VAL A 309 -1.28 24.65 -7.07
C VAL A 309 -2.12 23.72 -7.94
N ASP A 310 -1.60 23.34 -9.10
CA ASP A 310 -2.34 22.55 -10.08
C ASP A 310 -2.64 21.15 -9.53
N GLY A 311 -1.62 20.50 -8.95
CA GLY A 311 -1.76 19.19 -8.33
C GLY A 311 -2.80 19.17 -7.21
N LEU A 312 -2.76 20.10 -6.25
CA LEU A 312 -3.75 20.08 -5.16
C LEU A 312 -5.15 20.45 -5.63
N ILE A 313 -5.31 21.33 -6.63
CA ILE A 313 -6.63 21.66 -7.19
C ILE A 313 -7.29 20.42 -7.80
N TYR A 314 -6.51 19.58 -8.48
CA TYR A 314 -6.99 18.34 -9.08
C TYR A 314 -7.48 17.33 -8.03
N GLU A 315 -6.86 17.33 -6.85
CA GLU A 315 -7.14 16.39 -5.76
C GLU A 315 -8.29 16.83 -4.84
N ILE A 316 -8.91 17.99 -5.10
CA ILE A 316 -10.09 18.42 -4.34
C ILE A 316 -11.29 17.58 -4.75
N ASN A 317 -11.83 16.82 -3.79
CA ASN A 317 -13.07 16.08 -3.99
C ASN A 317 -14.25 17.06 -4.16
N GLU A 318 -14.96 16.96 -5.29
CA GLU A 318 -16.06 17.89 -5.63
C GLU A 318 -17.25 17.84 -4.67
N LYS A 319 -17.48 16.69 -4.00
CA LYS A 319 -18.60 16.51 -3.07
C LYS A 319 -18.29 17.13 -1.70
N THR A 320 -17.07 16.94 -1.21
CA THR A 320 -16.66 17.39 0.15
C THR A 320 -15.96 18.75 0.14
N ASN A 321 -15.40 19.18 -1.00
CA ASN A 321 -14.43 20.27 -1.12
C ASN A 321 -13.19 20.08 -0.24
N ARG A 322 -12.75 18.83 -0.08
CA ARG A 322 -11.61 18.45 0.77
C ARG A 322 -10.66 17.56 0.00
N ILE A 323 -9.42 17.51 0.47
CA ILE A 323 -8.39 16.60 -0.01
C ILE A 323 -8.35 15.38 0.91
N HIS A 324 -8.38 14.19 0.32
CA HIS A 324 -8.40 12.90 1.00
C HIS A 324 -7.15 12.11 0.63
N SER A 325 -6.04 12.41 1.29
CA SER A 325 -4.75 11.75 1.04
C SER A 325 -4.75 10.29 1.50
N ASN A 326 -4.02 9.43 0.79
CA ASN A 326 -3.79 8.04 1.16
C ASN A 326 -2.56 7.91 2.06
N PHE A 327 -2.70 7.35 3.26
CA PHE A 327 -1.60 7.08 4.19
C PHE A 327 -1.14 5.62 4.07
N ASN A 328 0.07 5.42 3.54
CA ASN A 328 0.62 4.09 3.33
C ASN A 328 1.53 3.71 4.52
N GLN A 329 1.07 2.74 5.31
CA GLN A 329 1.73 2.26 6.52
C GLN A 329 2.81 1.19 6.25
N THR A 330 2.68 0.43 5.16
CA THR A 330 3.50 -0.77 4.88
C THR A 330 4.61 -0.54 3.84
N VAL A 331 4.84 0.70 3.40
CA VAL A 331 5.73 1.00 2.26
C VAL A 331 7.18 1.29 2.67
N THR A 332 7.40 2.04 3.74
CA THR A 332 8.78 2.49 4.07
C THR A 332 9.49 1.46 4.93
N ALA A 333 10.73 1.12 4.56
CA ALA A 333 11.57 0.18 5.32
C ALA A 333 11.86 0.64 6.77
N THR A 334 11.74 1.95 7.04
CA THR A 334 12.02 2.55 8.36
C THR A 334 10.80 2.59 9.29
N GLY A 335 9.63 2.14 8.84
CA GLY A 335 8.37 2.25 9.61
C GLY A 335 7.75 3.65 9.63
N ARG A 336 8.24 4.58 8.80
CA ARG A 336 7.58 5.88 8.60
C ARG A 336 6.34 5.69 7.72
N ILE A 337 5.27 6.41 8.05
CA ILE A 337 4.11 6.52 7.15
C ILE A 337 4.51 7.35 5.94
N SER A 338 4.02 7.00 4.76
CA SER A 338 4.09 7.85 3.58
C SER A 338 2.68 8.32 3.16
N SER A 339 2.59 9.40 2.38
CA SER A 339 1.31 9.89 1.86
C SER A 339 1.31 10.04 0.35
N THR A 340 0.23 9.63 -0.32
CA THR A 340 0.02 9.73 -1.77
C THR A 340 -1.35 10.32 -2.10
N GLU A 341 -1.51 10.81 -3.33
CA GLU A 341 -2.81 11.27 -3.89
C GLU A 341 -3.59 12.24 -3.00
N PRO A 342 -3.05 13.43 -2.66
CA PRO A 342 -1.67 13.90 -2.89
C PRO A 342 -0.76 13.63 -1.67
N ASN A 343 0.54 13.86 -1.84
CA ASN A 343 1.48 13.79 -0.72
C ASN A 343 1.33 15.00 0.23
N MET A 344 0.68 14.80 1.37
CA MET A 344 0.43 15.81 2.39
C MET A 344 1.57 16.02 3.38
N GLN A 345 2.58 15.15 3.39
CA GLN A 345 3.76 15.30 4.25
C GLN A 345 4.75 16.34 3.71
N ASN A 346 4.77 16.54 2.38
CA ASN A 346 5.74 17.40 1.70
C ASN A 346 5.21 18.81 1.40
N ILE A 347 4.16 19.28 2.09
CA ILE A 347 3.63 20.64 1.89
C ILE A 347 4.66 21.68 2.39
N PRO A 348 5.15 22.59 1.52
CA PRO A 348 6.18 23.57 1.85
C PRO A 348 5.79 24.44 3.05
N ALA A 349 6.76 24.77 3.90
CA ALA A 349 6.49 25.49 5.16
C ALA A 349 7.44 26.65 5.46
N ARG A 350 8.67 26.60 4.95
CA ARG A 350 9.76 27.45 5.44
C ARG A 350 9.80 28.82 4.76
N LYS A 351 9.71 28.84 3.42
CA LYS A 351 9.72 30.08 2.64
C LYS A 351 8.34 30.72 2.57
N GLU A 352 8.30 32.02 2.27
CA GLU A 352 7.04 32.80 2.22
C GLU A 352 6.06 32.24 1.19
N GLU A 353 6.54 31.81 0.04
CA GLU A 353 5.75 31.20 -1.02
C GLU A 353 5.09 29.89 -0.54
N GLY A 354 5.84 29.08 0.22
CA GLY A 354 5.31 27.88 0.86
C GLY A 354 4.27 28.18 1.94
N LYS A 355 4.48 29.26 2.71
CA LYS A 355 3.49 29.72 3.70
C LYS A 355 2.20 30.19 3.03
N ILE A 356 2.26 30.77 1.83
CA ILE A 356 1.08 31.14 1.05
C ILE A 356 0.25 29.89 0.73
N ILE A 357 0.87 28.81 0.23
CA ILE A 357 0.17 27.53 -0.01
C ILE A 357 -0.49 27.00 1.29
N ARG A 358 0.25 27.01 2.42
CA ARG A 358 -0.31 26.54 3.71
C ARG A 358 -1.51 27.34 4.18
N LYS A 359 -1.57 28.65 3.90
CA LYS A 359 -2.71 29.51 4.28
C LYS A 359 -4.00 29.16 3.54
N CYS A 360 -3.90 28.53 2.36
CA CYS A 360 -5.07 28.06 1.62
C CYS A 360 -5.76 26.90 2.32
N PHE A 361 -5.06 26.12 3.16
CA PHE A 361 -5.71 25.16 4.04
C PHE A 361 -6.40 25.91 5.16
N LYS A 362 -7.70 25.67 5.36
CA LYS A 362 -8.50 26.36 6.39
C LYS A 362 -9.16 25.38 7.33
N ALA A 363 -9.16 25.73 8.60
CA ALA A 363 -9.96 25.02 9.59
C ALA A 363 -11.45 25.26 9.30
N GLU A 364 -12.28 24.29 9.66
CA GLU A 364 -13.73 24.46 9.58
C GLU A 364 -14.19 25.64 10.44
N LYS A 365 -15.32 26.25 10.07
CA LYS A 365 -15.85 27.42 10.78
C LYS A 365 -16.04 27.12 12.27
N GLY A 366 -15.40 27.94 13.12
CA GLY A 366 -15.43 27.79 14.57
C GLY A 366 -14.29 26.96 15.14
N ASN A 367 -13.46 26.35 14.28
CA ASN A 367 -12.29 25.56 14.65
C ASN A 367 -10.99 26.30 14.32
N VAL A 368 -9.89 25.79 14.87
CA VAL A 368 -8.52 26.25 14.59
C VAL A 368 -7.63 25.05 14.31
N PHE A 369 -6.56 25.25 13.54
CA PHE A 369 -5.52 24.22 13.41
C PHE A 369 -4.64 24.19 14.66
N VAL A 370 -4.37 22.98 15.13
CA VAL A 370 -3.40 22.71 16.20
C VAL A 370 -2.29 21.86 15.60
N SER A 371 -1.05 22.30 15.78
CA SER A 371 0.14 21.58 15.35
C SER A 371 0.99 21.26 16.57
N ALA A 372 1.33 19.98 16.74
CA ALA A 372 2.27 19.52 17.74
C ALA A 372 3.39 18.76 17.03
N ASP A 373 4.63 19.11 17.34
CA ASP A 373 5.82 18.50 16.73
C ASP A 373 6.83 18.15 17.82
N TYR A 374 7.45 16.96 17.71
CA TYR A 374 8.46 16.56 18.66
C TYR A 374 9.77 17.30 18.39
N SER A 375 10.25 18.03 19.40
CA SER A 375 11.53 18.73 19.31
C SER A 375 12.69 17.75 19.13
N GLN A 376 13.19 17.61 17.89
CA GLN A 376 14.38 16.82 17.54
C GLN A 376 14.32 15.36 18.02
N ILE A 377 13.19 14.68 17.83
CA ILE A 377 12.99 13.31 18.32
C ILE A 377 14.11 12.35 17.90
N GLU A 378 14.59 12.45 16.66
CA GLU A 378 15.65 11.57 16.13
C GLU A 378 16.98 11.74 16.87
N LEU A 379 17.38 12.99 17.16
CA LEU A 379 18.60 13.26 17.94
C LEU A 379 18.46 12.83 19.39
N ARG A 380 17.26 12.94 19.97
CA ARG A 380 16.97 12.46 21.32
C ARG A 380 17.05 10.95 21.42
N VAL A 381 16.48 10.23 20.44
CA VAL A 381 16.59 8.77 20.33
C VAL A 381 18.05 8.36 20.15
N LEU A 382 18.80 9.03 19.27
CA LEU A 382 20.25 8.77 19.11
C LEU A 382 21.03 8.97 20.42
N ALA A 383 20.75 10.04 21.16
CA ALA A 383 21.38 10.32 22.44
C ALA A 383 21.04 9.27 23.52
N ASP A 384 19.86 8.64 23.45
CA ASP A 384 19.47 7.56 24.36
C ASP A 384 20.13 6.23 23.96
N MET A 385 20.15 5.92 22.65
CA MET A 385 20.75 4.70 22.09
C MET A 385 22.28 4.64 22.15
N SER A 386 22.96 5.78 22.33
CA SER A 386 24.42 5.87 22.42
C SER A 386 24.98 5.75 23.84
N ARG A 387 24.10 5.43 24.80
CA ARG A 387 24.47 5.01 26.16
C ARG A 387 24.81 3.52 26.17
#